data_AF-A0A0K1K596-F1
#
_entry.id   AF-A0A0K1K596-F1
#
_cell.length_a   1.000
_cell.length_b   1.000
_cell.length_c   1.000
_cell.angle_alpha   90.00
_cell.angle_beta   90.00
_cell.angle_gamma   90.00
#
_symmetry.space_group_name_H-M   'P 1'
#
loop_
_entity.id
_entity.type
_entity.pdbx_description
1 polymer ?
#
loop_
_entity_poly.entity_id
_entity_poly.type
_entity_poly.pdbx_seq_one_letter_code
_entity_poly.pdbx_strand_id
1 'polypeptide(L)'
;MERTMVPVFLFLTFFCVCFVAWMLMFPHNRTVLADVAGRLRIRLPAGRRALLAAGLMLAVCLPPLLALTAGGRITLPGFEEQGRSVNMQIEALLKGEQLVPPQPLPPAMFTTAEVELVRPQLASASRNWQLLDAEFAQRLLLVFRIMREKHGYEMVLLEGYRSPERQNQLAAAGSHVTNARAFQSYHQYGLASDCAFLREGKLLISEKDPWAMRGYQLYGETAEALGLTWGGRWTMMDFGHVELRRARR
;
A
#
# COMPACT_ATOMS: atom_id res chain seq x y z
N MET A 1 -10.58 6.58 -33.90
CA MET A 1 -9.95 5.30 -34.31
C MET A 1 -8.44 5.23 -34.00
N GLU A 2 -7.81 6.27 -33.41
CA GLU A 2 -6.37 6.29 -33.09
C GLU A 2 -5.98 5.75 -31.70
N ARG A 3 -6.93 5.58 -30.77
CA ARG A 3 -6.64 5.33 -29.34
C ARG A 3 -6.11 3.93 -29.00
N THR A 4 -6.24 2.95 -29.88
CA THR A 4 -5.74 1.57 -29.66
C THR A 4 -4.40 1.29 -30.33
N MET A 5 -3.93 2.17 -31.24
CA MET A 5 -2.74 1.89 -32.05
C MET A 5 -1.43 2.16 -31.30
N VAL A 6 -1.39 3.12 -30.39
CA VAL A 6 -0.18 3.48 -29.63
C VAL A 6 0.31 2.36 -28.69
N PRO A 7 -0.54 1.74 -27.83
CA PRO A 7 -0.08 0.65 -26.96
C PRO A 7 0.26 -0.62 -27.76
N VAL A 8 -0.45 -0.90 -28.85
CA VAL A 8 -0.13 -2.04 -29.74
C VAL A 8 1.20 -1.82 -30.45
N PHE A 9 1.50 -0.60 -30.88
CA PHE A 9 2.77 -0.25 -31.50
C PHE A 9 3.95 -0.34 -30.52
N LEU A 10 3.77 0.13 -29.28
CA LEU A 10 4.78 -0.03 -28.22
C LEU A 10 5.01 -1.51 -27.87
N PHE A 11 3.95 -2.31 -27.82
CA PHE A 11 4.07 -3.74 -27.55
C PHE A 11 4.78 -4.49 -28.69
N LEU A 12 4.45 -4.20 -29.95
CA LEU A 12 5.10 -4.78 -31.12
C LEU A 12 6.57 -4.39 -31.22
N THR A 13 6.91 -3.13 -30.97
CA THR A 13 8.30 -2.66 -30.95
C THR A 13 9.11 -3.33 -29.84
N PHE A 14 8.54 -3.45 -28.63
CA PHE A 14 9.16 -4.20 -27.53
C PHE A 14 9.43 -5.67 -27.91
N PHE A 15 8.44 -6.36 -28.46
CA PHE A 15 8.59 -7.75 -28.90
C PHE A 15 9.66 -7.91 -29.99
N CYS A 16 9.69 -7.01 -30.98
CA CYS A 16 10.72 -7.02 -32.02
C CYS A 16 12.13 -6.79 -31.44
N VAL A 17 12.29 -5.85 -30.51
CA VAL A 17 13.59 -5.58 -29.87
C VAL A 17 14.05 -6.78 -29.03
N CYS A 18 13.15 -7.37 -28.23
CA CYS A 18 13.45 -8.57 -27.46
C CYS A 18 13.79 -9.76 -28.35
N PHE A 19 13.09 -9.95 -29.47
CA PHE A 19 13.35 -11.03 -30.42
C PHE A 19 14.71 -10.87 -31.12
N VAL A 20 15.06 -9.65 -31.55
CA VAL A 20 16.38 -9.34 -32.12
C VAL A 20 17.49 -9.53 -31.09
N ALA A 21 17.29 -9.06 -29.85
CA ALA A 21 18.24 -9.27 -28.76
C ALA A 21 18.43 -10.75 -28.44
N TRP A 22 17.35 -11.55 -28.44
CA TRP A 22 17.41 -13.00 -28.24
C TRP A 22 18.17 -13.71 -29.38
N MET A 23 17.92 -13.35 -30.64
CA MET A 23 18.68 -13.90 -31.77
C MET A 23 20.16 -13.52 -31.69
N LEU A 24 20.47 -12.32 -31.20
CA LEU A 24 21.84 -11.84 -31.07
C LEU A 24 22.55 -12.35 -29.82
N MET A 25 21.89 -12.69 -28.72
CA MET A 25 22.57 -13.08 -27.48
C MET A 25 22.92 -14.58 -27.44
N PHE A 26 22.13 -15.44 -28.09
CA PHE A 26 22.31 -16.89 -28.02
C PHE A 26 23.17 -17.43 -29.18
N PRO A 27 24.30 -18.12 -28.90
CA PRO A 27 25.25 -18.56 -29.93
C PRO A 27 24.64 -19.47 -31.00
N HIS A 28 23.70 -20.34 -30.60
CA HIS A 28 22.99 -21.25 -31.50
C HIS A 28 22.10 -20.53 -32.53
N ASN A 29 21.56 -19.37 -32.17
CA ASN A 29 20.70 -18.58 -33.05
C ASN A 29 21.53 -17.78 -34.08
N ARG A 30 22.74 -17.36 -33.70
CA ARG A 30 23.69 -16.69 -34.61
C ARG A 30 24.14 -17.61 -35.74
N THR A 31 24.32 -18.90 -35.47
CA THR A 31 24.71 -19.87 -36.50
C THR A 31 23.58 -20.11 -37.51
N VAL A 32 22.32 -20.12 -37.08
CA VAL A 32 21.15 -20.20 -37.98
C VAL A 32 21.05 -18.97 -38.89
N LEU A 33 21.27 -17.77 -38.35
CA LEU A 33 21.32 -16.53 -39.14
C LEU A 33 22.45 -16.52 -40.17
N ALA A 34 23.63 -17.03 -39.80
CA ALA A 34 24.77 -17.15 -40.70
C ALA A 34 24.48 -18.17 -41.83
N ASP A 35 23.80 -19.27 -41.52
CA ASP A 35 23.43 -20.30 -42.49
C ASP A 35 22.38 -19.80 -43.49
N VAL A 36 21.37 -19.06 -43.02
CA VAL A 36 20.34 -18.43 -43.86
C VAL A 36 20.95 -17.32 -44.74
N ALA A 37 21.81 -16.46 -44.18
CA ALA A 37 22.51 -15.42 -44.94
C ALA A 37 23.48 -16.00 -45.97
N GLY A 38 24.10 -17.15 -45.66
CA GLY A 38 24.95 -17.91 -46.56
C GLY A 38 24.18 -18.52 -47.74
N ARG A 39 22.99 -19.10 -47.49
CA ARG A 39 22.10 -19.65 -48.52
C ARG A 39 21.53 -18.59 -49.46
N LEU A 40 21.29 -17.37 -48.97
CA LEU A 40 20.75 -16.26 -49.75
C LEU A 40 21.81 -15.43 -50.50
N ARG A 41 23.11 -15.79 -50.43
CA ARG A 41 24.24 -15.04 -51.04
C ARG A 41 24.18 -13.53 -50.83
N ILE A 42 23.76 -13.08 -49.64
CA ILE A 42 23.64 -11.65 -49.33
C ILE A 42 25.03 -11.09 -49.00
N ARG A 43 25.84 -10.79 -50.01
CA ARG A 43 27.05 -9.96 -49.87
C ARG A 43 26.66 -8.49 -49.93
N LEU A 44 26.19 -7.95 -48.80
CA LEU A 44 26.03 -6.50 -48.68
C LEU A 44 27.42 -5.85 -48.58
N PRO A 45 27.77 -4.89 -49.47
CA PRO A 45 29.02 -4.15 -49.38
C PRO A 45 29.10 -3.42 -48.04
N ALA A 46 30.31 -3.27 -47.49
CA ALA A 46 30.54 -2.75 -46.14
C ALA A 46 29.78 -1.43 -45.86
N GLY A 47 29.66 -0.54 -46.86
CA GLY A 47 28.90 0.70 -46.75
C GLY A 47 27.40 0.53 -46.51
N ARG A 48 26.76 -0.51 -47.06
CA ARG A 48 25.34 -0.81 -46.81
C ARG A 48 25.09 -1.44 -45.44
N ARG A 49 26.08 -2.15 -44.88
CA ARG A 49 25.99 -2.73 -43.53
C ARG A 49 25.99 -1.63 -42.45
N ALA A 50 26.83 -0.61 -42.62
CA ALA A 50 26.85 0.55 -41.72
C ALA A 50 25.54 1.33 -41.74
N LEU A 51 24.95 1.53 -42.93
CA LEU A 51 23.65 2.21 -43.07
C LEU A 51 22.49 1.44 -42.43
N LEU A 52 22.47 0.11 -42.56
CA LEU A 52 21.46 -0.74 -41.91
C LEU A 52 21.61 -0.76 -40.39
N ALA A 53 22.85 -0.81 -39.88
CA ALA A 53 23.11 -0.73 -38.44
C ALA A 53 22.70 0.62 -37.85
N ALA A 54 22.99 1.72 -38.56
CA ALA A 54 22.56 3.06 -38.17
C ALA A 54 21.03 3.21 -38.16
N GLY A 55 20.34 2.65 -39.18
CA GLY A 55 18.88 2.63 -39.24
C GLY A 55 18.24 1.84 -38.09
N LEU A 56 18.83 0.69 -37.72
CA LEU A 56 18.36 -0.12 -36.60
C LEU A 56 18.55 0.61 -35.26
N MET A 57 19.72 1.22 -35.05
CA MET A 57 20.00 2.07 -33.87
C MET A 57 18.98 3.21 -33.75
N LEU A 58 18.69 3.89 -34.85
CA LEU A 58 17.70 4.97 -34.86
C LEU A 58 16.29 4.45 -34.51
N ALA A 59 15.88 3.32 -35.07
CA ALA A 59 14.57 2.72 -34.78
C ALA A 59 14.40 2.30 -33.31
N VAL A 60 15.50 1.90 -32.64
CA VAL A 60 15.48 1.51 -31.21
C VAL A 60 15.54 2.73 -30.29
N CYS A 61 16.34 3.74 -30.63
CA CYS A 61 16.58 4.89 -29.76
C CYS A 61 15.54 6.02 -29.90
N LEU A 62 14.88 6.13 -31.06
CA LEU A 62 13.92 7.21 -31.32
C LEU A 62 12.63 7.12 -30.46
N PRO A 63 12.00 5.95 -30.25
CA PRO A 63 10.78 5.85 -29.44
C PRO A 63 10.96 6.23 -27.95
N PRO A 64 12.02 5.78 -27.23
CA PRO A 64 12.27 6.22 -25.85
C PRO A 64 12.53 7.72 -25.76
N LEU A 65 13.25 8.30 -26.72
CA LEU A 65 13.57 9.73 -26.74
C LEU A 65 12.30 10.57 -26.94
N LEU A 66 11.43 10.15 -27.86
CA LEU A 66 10.11 10.76 -28.06
C LEU A 66 9.23 10.60 -26.82
N ALA A 67 9.23 9.44 -26.17
CA ALA A 67 8.47 9.21 -24.93
C ALA A 67 8.94 10.10 -23.78
N LEU A 68 10.26 10.34 -23.63
CA LEU A 68 10.81 11.24 -22.61
C LEU A 68 10.43 12.71 -22.85
N THR A 69 10.44 13.15 -24.11
CA THR A 69 10.03 14.53 -24.45
C THR A 69 8.51 14.74 -24.40
N ALA A 70 7.72 13.71 -24.67
CA ALA A 70 6.26 13.73 -24.57
C ALA A 70 5.74 13.45 -23.14
N GLY A 71 6.57 12.86 -22.27
CA GLY A 71 6.21 12.42 -20.91
C GLY A 71 5.82 13.54 -19.95
N GLY A 72 6.04 14.81 -20.31
CA GLY A 72 5.54 15.96 -19.57
C GLY A 72 4.05 16.30 -19.82
N ARG A 73 3.38 15.64 -20.76
CA ARG A 73 1.99 15.98 -21.17
C ARG A 73 0.99 14.82 -21.10
N ILE A 74 1.40 13.64 -20.63
CA ILE A 74 0.49 12.50 -20.46
C ILE A 74 -0.02 12.49 -19.02
N THR A 75 -1.02 13.31 -18.75
CA THR A 75 -1.88 13.15 -17.57
C THR A 75 -2.78 11.96 -17.82
N LEU A 76 -2.58 10.86 -17.09
CA LEU A 76 -3.54 9.75 -17.01
C LEU A 76 -4.85 10.31 -16.43
N PRO A 77 -5.97 10.35 -17.17
CA PRO A 77 -7.24 10.82 -16.62
C PRO A 77 -7.78 9.72 -15.71
N GLY A 78 -7.73 9.93 -14.39
CA GLY A 78 -8.40 9.03 -13.45
C GLY A 78 -7.85 8.92 -12.03
N PHE A 79 -6.74 9.59 -11.68
CA PHE A 79 -6.21 9.51 -10.30
C PHE A 79 -6.10 10.88 -9.62
N GLU A 80 -7.07 11.12 -8.75
CA GLU A 80 -7.07 11.93 -7.53
C GLU A 80 -6.65 13.41 -7.57
N GLU A 81 -7.64 14.30 -7.76
CA GLU A 81 -7.61 15.65 -7.14
C GLU A 81 -8.24 15.68 -5.74
N GLN A 82 -9.19 14.76 -5.43
CA GLN A 82 -9.89 14.75 -4.13
C GLN A 82 -8.97 14.43 -2.94
N GLY A 83 -8.05 13.46 -3.08
CA GLY A 83 -7.14 13.08 -2.00
C GLY A 83 -6.12 14.17 -1.67
N ARG A 84 -5.72 14.98 -2.67
CA ARG A 84 -4.68 16.00 -2.51
C ARG A 84 -5.15 17.22 -1.72
N SER A 85 -6.39 17.66 -1.93
CA SER A 85 -6.97 18.80 -1.19
C SER A 85 -7.25 18.45 0.28
N VAL A 86 -7.77 17.24 0.52
CA VAL A 86 -8.01 16.71 1.87
C VAL A 86 -6.68 16.55 2.63
N ASN A 87 -5.65 15.97 1.99
CA ASN A 87 -4.33 15.80 2.60
C ASN A 87 -3.69 17.14 2.99
N MET A 88 -3.84 18.20 2.18
CA MET A 88 -3.34 19.54 2.54
C MET A 88 -4.09 20.17 3.73
N GLN A 89 -5.41 19.97 3.84
CA GLN A 89 -6.17 20.45 5.01
C GLN A 89 -5.79 19.67 6.28
N ILE A 90 -5.56 18.37 6.17
CA ILE A 90 -5.07 17.54 7.27
C ILE A 90 -3.67 17.99 7.69
N GLU A 91 -2.74 18.15 6.74
CA GLU A 91 -1.41 18.67 7.05
C GLU A 91 -1.46 20.05 7.73
N ALA A 92 -2.39 20.92 7.34
CA ALA A 92 -2.60 22.21 7.98
C ALA A 92 -3.17 22.08 9.41
N LEU A 93 -4.14 21.19 9.62
CA LEU A 93 -4.70 20.87 10.94
C LEU A 93 -3.62 20.28 11.87
N LEU A 94 -2.77 19.40 11.36
CA LEU A 94 -1.70 18.76 12.13
C LEU A 94 -0.57 19.72 12.53
N LYS A 95 -0.35 20.80 11.78
CA LYS A 95 0.73 21.77 12.08
C LYS A 95 0.35 22.80 13.15
N GLY A 96 -0.94 23.04 13.41
CA GLY A 96 -1.41 24.09 14.32
C GLY A 96 -1.83 23.63 15.71
N GLU A 97 -2.37 22.41 15.85
CA GLU A 97 -2.78 21.82 17.12
C GLU A 97 -2.26 20.38 17.22
N GLN A 98 -1.23 20.15 18.04
CA GLN A 98 -0.80 18.78 18.32
C GLN A 98 -1.81 18.12 19.25
N LEU A 99 -2.48 17.08 18.75
CA LEU A 99 -3.46 16.33 19.53
C LEU A 99 -2.74 15.52 20.60
N VAL A 100 -3.34 15.47 21.78
CA VAL A 100 -2.86 14.68 22.92
C VAL A 100 -3.69 13.38 23.00
N PRO A 101 -3.06 12.23 23.27
CA PRO A 101 -3.78 10.99 23.52
C PRO A 101 -4.85 11.10 24.60
N PRO A 102 -5.98 10.38 24.46
CA PRO A 102 -6.98 10.31 25.51
C PRO A 102 -6.40 9.65 26.77
N GLN A 103 -7.03 9.89 27.92
CA GLN A 103 -6.60 9.26 29.16
C GLN A 103 -6.69 7.72 29.05
N PRO A 104 -5.68 6.99 29.56
CA PRO A 104 -5.72 5.54 29.57
C PRO A 104 -6.92 5.01 30.35
N LEU A 105 -7.60 4.01 29.78
CA LEU A 105 -8.67 3.31 30.47
C LEU A 105 -8.13 2.40 31.59
N PRO A 106 -8.93 2.11 32.63
CA PRO A 106 -8.56 1.16 33.66
C PRO A 106 -8.20 -0.22 33.08
N PRO A 107 -7.11 -0.87 33.53
CA PRO A 107 -6.68 -2.16 32.99
C PRO A 107 -7.77 -3.26 33.01
N ALA A 108 -8.64 -3.23 34.04
CA ALA A 108 -9.73 -4.19 34.21
C ALA A 108 -10.74 -4.20 33.03
N MET A 109 -10.83 -3.12 32.25
CA MET A 109 -11.69 -3.06 31.07
C MET A 109 -11.21 -3.96 29.93
N PHE A 110 -9.95 -4.38 29.94
CA PHE A 110 -9.35 -5.24 28.91
C PHE A 110 -9.25 -6.72 29.33
N THR A 111 -9.78 -7.07 30.51
CA THR A 111 -9.74 -8.41 31.11
C THR A 111 -11.13 -8.91 31.51
N THR A 112 -12.21 -8.33 30.98
CA THR A 112 -13.55 -8.87 31.22
C THR A 112 -13.73 -10.17 30.44
N ALA A 113 -14.63 -11.04 30.90
CA ALA A 113 -14.86 -12.34 30.25
C ALA A 113 -15.29 -12.18 28.78
N GLU A 114 -16.10 -11.15 28.48
CA GLU A 114 -16.54 -10.85 27.12
C GLU A 114 -15.37 -10.41 26.23
N VAL A 115 -14.45 -9.63 26.79
CA VAL A 115 -13.26 -9.15 26.07
C VAL A 115 -12.30 -10.31 25.80
N GLU A 116 -12.02 -11.14 26.81
CA GLU A 116 -11.13 -12.30 26.68
C GLU A 116 -11.65 -13.32 25.65
N LEU A 117 -12.97 -13.48 25.56
CA LEU A 117 -13.60 -14.36 24.56
C LEU A 117 -13.37 -13.86 23.13
N VAL A 118 -13.42 -12.55 22.90
CA VAL A 118 -13.32 -11.95 21.55
C VAL A 118 -11.87 -11.68 21.13
N ARG A 119 -11.02 -11.28 22.07
CA ARG A 119 -9.60 -10.99 21.85
C ARG A 119 -8.75 -11.57 23.00
N PRO A 120 -8.43 -12.88 22.94
CA PRO A 120 -7.51 -13.48 23.89
C PRO A 120 -6.17 -12.73 23.92
N GLN A 121 -5.56 -12.60 25.10
CA GLN A 121 -4.25 -11.93 25.30
C GLN A 121 -4.24 -10.41 25.03
N LEU A 122 -5.41 -9.76 24.98
CA LEU A 122 -5.51 -8.30 24.84
C LEU A 122 -4.97 -7.53 26.06
N ALA A 123 -4.99 -8.14 27.25
CA ALA A 123 -4.48 -7.54 28.48
C ALA A 123 -3.00 -7.13 28.38
N SER A 124 -2.19 -7.93 27.68
CA SER A 124 -0.75 -7.68 27.48
C SER A 124 -0.42 -6.83 26.25
N ALA A 125 -1.42 -6.35 25.52
CA ALA A 125 -1.22 -5.45 24.38
C ALA A 125 -0.72 -4.07 24.83
N SER A 126 0.25 -3.51 24.09
CA SER A 126 0.74 -2.16 24.38
C SER A 126 -0.25 -1.11 23.87
N ARG A 127 -0.61 -0.17 24.74
CA ARG A 127 -1.41 1.03 24.41
C ARG A 127 -0.60 2.31 24.60
N ASN A 128 0.73 2.17 24.59
CA ASN A 128 1.67 3.26 24.79
C ASN A 128 1.80 4.06 23.48
N TRP A 129 1.19 5.25 23.46
CA TRP A 129 1.19 6.16 22.32
C TRP A 129 2.58 6.70 21.97
N GLN A 130 3.50 6.75 22.94
CA GLN A 130 4.87 7.23 22.75
C GLN A 130 5.71 6.27 21.90
N LEU A 131 5.25 5.03 21.70
CA LEU A 131 5.88 4.06 20.81
C LEU A 131 5.33 4.09 19.38
N LEU A 132 4.37 4.98 19.09
CA LEU A 132 3.83 5.18 17.75
C LEU A 132 4.66 6.23 17.01
N ASP A 133 4.73 6.09 15.69
CA ASP A 133 5.27 7.12 14.81
C ASP A 133 4.44 8.41 14.97
N ALA A 134 5.11 9.56 15.04
CA ALA A 134 4.47 10.83 15.36
C ALA A 134 3.40 11.23 14.34
N GLU A 135 3.64 10.99 13.04
CA GLU A 135 2.68 11.29 11.99
C GLU A 135 1.46 10.38 12.08
N PHE A 136 1.71 9.07 12.26
CA PHE A 136 0.65 8.10 12.44
C PHE A 136 -0.20 8.40 13.67
N ALA A 137 0.42 8.67 14.81
CA ALA A 137 -0.26 9.01 16.05
C ALA A 137 -1.17 10.23 15.88
N GLN A 138 -0.69 11.29 15.22
CA GLN A 138 -1.48 12.50 15.00
C GLN A 138 -2.67 12.26 14.07
N ARG A 139 -2.49 11.51 12.98
CA ARG A 139 -3.61 11.12 12.10
C ARG A 139 -4.64 10.27 12.85
N LEU A 140 -4.19 9.29 13.64
CA LEU A 140 -5.06 8.44 14.45
C LEU A 140 -5.84 9.24 15.51
N LEU A 141 -5.20 10.22 16.15
CA LEU A 141 -5.88 11.11 17.09
C LEU A 141 -6.94 11.98 16.41
N LEU A 142 -6.69 12.39 15.16
CA LEU A 142 -7.68 13.11 14.37
C LEU A 142 -8.87 12.20 14.00
N VAL A 143 -8.63 10.91 13.70
CA VAL A 143 -9.69 9.90 13.56
C VAL A 143 -10.52 9.84 14.85
N PHE A 144 -9.88 9.72 16.02
CA PHE A 144 -10.58 9.63 17.31
C PHE A 144 -11.45 10.86 17.58
N ARG A 145 -10.91 12.06 17.30
CA ARG A 145 -11.65 13.33 17.42
C ARG A 145 -12.88 13.34 16.51
N ILE A 146 -12.73 12.99 15.24
CA ILE A 146 -13.83 12.97 14.26
C ILE A 146 -14.89 11.93 14.64
N MET A 147 -14.49 10.72 15.02
CA MET A 147 -15.42 9.65 15.43
C MET A 147 -16.27 10.08 16.63
N ARG A 148 -15.66 10.74 17.62
CA ARG A 148 -16.38 11.28 18.76
C ARG A 148 -17.33 12.41 18.35
N GLU A 149 -16.80 13.43 17.67
CA GLU A 149 -17.51 14.69 17.46
C GLU A 149 -18.57 14.63 16.36
N LYS A 150 -18.33 13.85 15.30
CA LYS A 150 -19.26 13.73 14.16
C LYS A 150 -20.15 12.50 14.23
N HIS A 151 -19.67 11.43 14.84
CA HIS A 151 -20.34 10.13 14.81
C HIS A 151 -20.81 9.64 16.18
N GLY A 152 -20.40 10.29 17.28
CA GLY A 152 -20.78 9.89 18.62
C GLY A 152 -20.17 8.56 19.07
N TYR A 153 -19.04 8.16 18.49
CA TYR A 153 -18.32 6.93 18.85
C TYR A 153 -17.10 7.28 19.69
N GLU A 154 -17.09 6.82 20.95
CA GLU A 154 -15.91 6.87 21.80
C GLU A 154 -14.94 5.76 21.39
N MET A 155 -13.78 6.15 20.84
CA MET A 155 -12.75 5.24 20.34
C MET A 155 -11.81 4.78 21.45
N VAL A 156 -11.37 3.52 21.37
CA VAL A 156 -10.43 2.91 22.30
C VAL A 156 -9.28 2.27 21.53
N LEU A 157 -8.04 2.59 21.90
CA LEU A 157 -6.85 1.90 21.42
C LEU A 157 -6.76 0.51 22.11
N LEU A 158 -6.85 -0.55 21.32
CA LEU A 158 -6.67 -1.93 21.78
C LEU A 158 -5.19 -2.31 21.80
N GLU A 159 -4.49 -2.05 20.69
CA GLU A 159 -3.06 -2.31 20.55
C GLU A 159 -2.42 -1.32 19.58
N GLY A 160 -1.34 -0.67 19.99
CA GLY A 160 -0.49 0.18 19.16
C GLY A 160 0.79 -0.57 18.78
N TYR A 161 1.91 -0.21 19.40
CA TYR A 161 3.18 -0.92 19.19
C TYR A 161 3.10 -2.39 19.63
N ARG A 162 3.64 -3.29 18.80
CA ARG A 162 3.75 -4.72 19.12
C ARG A 162 5.20 -5.16 19.01
N SER A 163 5.73 -5.80 20.05
CA SER A 163 7.12 -6.29 19.99
C SER A 163 7.27 -7.48 19.05
N PRO A 164 8.47 -7.75 18.51
CA PRO A 164 8.75 -8.95 17.72
C PRO A 164 8.42 -10.27 18.45
N GLU A 165 8.67 -10.33 19.75
CA GLU A 165 8.39 -11.50 20.60
C GLU A 165 6.90 -11.74 20.68
N ARG A 166 6.11 -10.69 20.96
CA ARG A 166 4.64 -10.77 20.98
C ARG A 166 4.09 -11.15 19.60
N GLN A 167 4.62 -10.59 18.52
CA GLN A 167 4.19 -10.95 17.16
C GLN A 167 4.42 -12.44 16.88
N ASN A 168 5.55 -13.01 17.31
CA ASN A 168 5.80 -14.45 17.18
C ASN A 168 4.87 -15.30 18.06
N GLN A 169 4.53 -14.83 19.28
CA GLN A 169 3.53 -15.51 20.13
C GLN A 169 2.14 -15.54 19.46
N LEU A 170 1.71 -14.42 18.86
CA LEU A 170 0.44 -14.34 18.14
C LEU A 170 0.46 -15.21 16.87
N ALA A 171 1.56 -15.23 16.13
CA ALA A 171 1.72 -16.11 14.97
C ALA A 171 1.65 -17.59 15.36
N ALA A 172 2.18 -17.97 16.52
CA ALA A 172 2.09 -19.33 17.06
C ALA A 172 0.67 -19.72 17.48
N ALA A 173 -0.21 -18.76 17.81
CA ALA A 173 -1.61 -19.01 18.12
C ALA A 173 -2.44 -19.39 16.87
N GLY A 174 -1.93 -19.13 15.67
CA GLY A 174 -2.49 -19.59 14.40
C GLY A 174 -2.83 -18.47 13.41
N SER A 175 -3.02 -18.85 12.14
CA SER A 175 -3.27 -17.93 11.03
C SER A 175 -4.56 -17.12 11.13
N HIS A 176 -5.50 -17.57 11.97
CA HIS A 176 -6.75 -16.84 12.26
C HIS A 176 -6.51 -15.58 13.11
N VAL A 177 -5.36 -15.47 13.80
CA VAL A 177 -4.96 -14.27 14.55
C VAL A 177 -4.11 -13.37 13.66
N THR A 178 -3.06 -13.92 13.05
CA THR A 178 -2.18 -13.17 12.16
C THR A 178 -1.38 -14.12 11.26
N ASN A 179 -1.10 -13.67 10.04
CA ASN A 179 -0.18 -14.36 9.13
C ASN A 179 1.24 -13.76 9.16
N ALA A 180 1.44 -12.67 9.89
CA ALA A 180 2.71 -11.98 10.00
C ALA A 180 3.57 -12.58 11.13
N ARG A 181 4.86 -12.78 10.86
CA ARG A 181 5.88 -13.08 11.89
C ARG A 181 6.57 -11.80 12.34
N ALA A 182 7.53 -11.94 13.25
CA ALA A 182 8.41 -10.84 13.63
C ALA A 182 8.95 -10.07 12.41
N PHE A 183 8.79 -8.75 12.48
CA PHE A 183 9.20 -7.71 11.55
C PHE A 183 8.40 -7.68 10.24
N GLN A 184 7.24 -8.35 10.22
CA GLN A 184 6.35 -8.40 9.06
C GLN A 184 5.04 -7.62 9.29
N SER A 185 4.88 -6.96 10.44
CA SER A 185 3.70 -6.15 10.77
C SER A 185 4.07 -4.69 11.03
N TYR A 186 3.24 -3.76 10.55
CA TYR A 186 3.40 -2.32 10.80
C TYR A 186 3.31 -1.93 12.28
N HIS A 187 2.66 -2.74 13.13
CA HIS A 187 2.64 -2.52 14.58
C HIS A 187 4.05 -2.48 15.18
N GLN A 188 4.98 -3.23 14.61
CA GLN A 188 6.36 -3.33 15.11
C GLN A 188 7.20 -2.10 14.79
N TYR A 189 6.66 -1.22 13.94
CA TYR A 189 7.28 0.04 13.55
C TYR A 189 6.50 1.25 14.08
N GLY A 190 5.49 1.02 14.95
CA GLY A 190 4.64 2.09 15.48
C GLY A 190 3.75 2.73 14.41
N LEU A 191 3.51 2.04 13.29
CA LEU A 191 2.77 2.54 12.12
C LEU A 191 1.39 1.91 11.95
N ALA A 192 0.93 1.13 12.93
CA ALA A 192 -0.40 0.53 12.92
C ALA A 192 -1.03 0.53 14.31
N SER A 193 -2.35 0.40 14.32
CA SER A 193 -3.15 0.28 15.54
C SER A 193 -4.39 -0.55 15.31
N ASP A 194 -4.76 -1.31 16.34
CA ASP A 194 -6.05 -1.95 16.46
C ASP A 194 -6.90 -1.13 17.43
N CYS A 195 -8.10 -0.75 17.00
CA CYS A 195 -9.04 0.05 17.79
C CYS A 195 -10.42 -0.62 17.92
N ALA A 196 -11.19 -0.18 18.90
CA ALA A 196 -12.59 -0.56 19.12
C ALA A 196 -13.36 0.60 19.77
N PHE A 197 -14.56 0.32 20.30
CA PHE A 197 -15.46 1.36 20.79
C PHE A 197 -15.81 1.16 22.27
N LEU A 198 -16.02 2.27 22.96
CA LEU A 198 -16.62 2.31 24.29
C LEU A 198 -18.08 2.74 24.16
N ARG A 199 -18.98 2.01 24.80
CA ARG A 199 -20.39 2.40 24.90
C ARG A 199 -20.92 2.06 26.29
N GLU A 200 -21.47 3.05 26.98
CA GLU A 200 -22.06 2.86 28.32
C GLU A 200 -21.10 2.16 29.30
N GLY A 201 -19.81 2.52 29.23
CA GLY A 201 -18.74 1.94 30.06
C GLY A 201 -18.31 0.52 29.65
N LYS A 202 -18.84 -0.04 28.57
CA LYS A 202 -18.49 -1.38 28.07
C LYS A 202 -17.64 -1.28 26.81
N LEU A 203 -16.56 -2.07 26.77
CA LEU A 203 -15.70 -2.21 25.60
C LEU A 203 -16.37 -3.13 24.57
N LEU A 204 -16.74 -2.58 23.42
CA LEU A 204 -17.37 -3.31 22.32
C LEU A 204 -16.37 -3.53 21.20
N ILE A 205 -15.92 -4.78 21.07
CA ILE A 205 -14.89 -5.18 20.08
C ILE A 205 -15.52 -5.91 18.89
N SER A 206 -16.50 -6.79 19.11
CA SER A 206 -16.99 -7.66 18.04
C SER A 206 -17.87 -6.92 17.05
N GLU A 207 -17.55 -7.07 15.77
CA GLU A 207 -18.32 -6.64 14.61
C GLU A 207 -19.66 -7.37 14.46
N LYS A 208 -19.91 -8.42 15.26
CA LYS A 208 -21.24 -9.07 15.33
C LYS A 208 -22.28 -8.17 15.98
N ASP A 209 -21.86 -7.21 16.79
CA ASP A 209 -22.74 -6.15 17.28
C ASP A 209 -22.99 -5.14 16.14
N PRO A 210 -24.25 -4.92 15.71
CA PRO A 210 -24.54 -4.03 14.58
C PRO A 210 -24.12 -2.58 14.81
N TRP A 211 -24.13 -2.11 16.06
CA TRP A 211 -23.70 -0.76 16.40
C TRP A 211 -22.18 -0.64 16.30
N ALA A 212 -21.44 -1.64 16.77
CA ALA A 212 -19.98 -1.71 16.63
C ALA A 212 -19.57 -1.86 15.15
N MET A 213 -20.26 -2.70 14.37
CA MET A 213 -20.03 -2.83 12.93
C MET A 213 -20.20 -1.49 12.20
N ARG A 214 -21.26 -0.74 12.52
CA ARG A 214 -21.44 0.60 11.95
C ARG A 214 -20.31 1.54 12.35
N GLY A 215 -19.88 1.47 13.60
CA GLY A 215 -18.70 2.19 14.09
C GLY A 215 -17.46 1.88 13.27
N TYR A 216 -17.19 0.60 13.00
CA TYR A 216 -16.03 0.18 12.21
C TYR A 216 -16.06 0.69 10.78
N GLN A 217 -17.22 0.73 10.13
CA GLN A 217 -17.37 1.30 8.79
C GLN A 217 -17.00 2.79 8.78
N LEU A 218 -17.58 3.56 9.72
CA LEU A 218 -17.31 4.99 9.86
C LEU A 218 -15.85 5.27 10.22
N TYR A 219 -15.28 4.46 11.11
CA TYR A 219 -13.88 4.49 11.50
C TYR A 219 -12.97 4.26 10.29
N GLY A 220 -13.25 3.21 9.51
CA GLY A 220 -12.51 2.88 8.31
C GLY A 220 -12.53 4.00 7.27
N GLU A 221 -13.73 4.50 6.94
CA GLU A 221 -13.92 5.62 6.01
C GLU A 221 -13.19 6.89 6.48
N THR A 222 -13.24 7.18 7.79
CA THR A 222 -12.53 8.32 8.38
C THR A 222 -11.02 8.14 8.32
N ALA A 223 -10.52 6.94 8.62
CA ALA A 223 -9.09 6.62 8.54
C ALA A 223 -8.56 6.72 7.10
N GLU A 224 -9.30 6.18 6.13
CA GLU A 224 -8.99 6.28 4.69
C GLU A 224 -8.95 7.75 4.23
N ALA A 225 -9.92 8.57 4.63
CA ALA A 225 -9.94 10.00 4.33
C ALA A 225 -8.73 10.75 4.92
N LEU A 226 -8.14 10.23 6.00
CA LEU A 226 -6.92 10.76 6.63
C LEU A 226 -5.62 10.13 6.10
N GLY A 227 -5.71 9.38 4.98
CA GLY A 227 -4.58 8.76 4.31
C GLY A 227 -3.99 7.55 5.03
N LEU A 228 -4.75 6.92 5.92
CA LEU A 228 -4.42 5.61 6.49
C LEU A 228 -5.00 4.49 5.61
N THR A 229 -4.38 3.32 5.64
CA THR A 229 -4.95 2.10 5.06
C THR A 229 -5.78 1.39 6.12
N TRP A 230 -7.01 1.01 5.78
CA TRP A 230 -7.91 0.32 6.69
C TRP A 230 -7.99 -1.19 6.39
N GLY A 231 -7.89 -2.01 7.44
CA GLY A 231 -7.91 -3.47 7.36
C GLY A 231 -9.27 -4.06 6.99
N GLY A 232 -10.36 -3.31 7.16
CA GLY A 232 -11.71 -3.73 6.75
C GLY A 232 -11.89 -3.91 5.24
N ARG A 233 -10.96 -3.39 4.41
CA ARG A 233 -10.92 -3.63 2.97
C ARG A 233 -10.24 -4.95 2.59
N TRP A 234 -9.55 -5.62 3.52
CA TRP A 234 -8.82 -6.84 3.23
C TRP A 234 -9.75 -8.05 3.15
N THR A 235 -9.30 -9.12 2.50
CA THR A 235 -10.05 -10.39 2.44
C THR A 235 -10.38 -10.95 3.82
N MET A 236 -9.49 -10.76 4.81
CA MET A 236 -9.71 -11.18 6.20
C MET A 236 -10.58 -10.22 7.01
N MET A 237 -10.92 -9.04 6.47
CA MET A 237 -11.82 -8.04 7.07
C MET A 237 -11.41 -7.63 8.50
N ASP A 238 -10.17 -7.15 8.66
CA ASP A 238 -9.67 -6.72 9.96
C ASP A 238 -10.17 -5.30 10.30
N PHE A 239 -11.41 -5.22 10.76
CA PHE A 239 -12.15 -3.97 10.91
C PHE A 239 -11.58 -2.99 11.94
N GLY A 240 -10.91 -3.49 12.98
CA GLY A 240 -10.28 -2.66 14.01
C GLY A 240 -8.94 -2.07 13.56
N HIS A 241 -8.35 -2.61 12.49
CA HIS A 241 -6.99 -2.33 12.10
C HIS A 241 -6.86 -1.15 11.14
N VAL A 242 -5.91 -0.25 11.41
CA VAL A 242 -5.43 0.75 10.46
C VAL A 242 -3.91 0.83 10.49
N GLU A 243 -3.32 1.16 9.34
CA GLU A 243 -1.88 1.31 9.19
C GLU A 243 -1.50 2.48 8.27
N LEU A 244 -0.38 3.13 8.55
CA LEU A 244 0.22 4.15 7.69
C LEU A 244 1.23 3.50 6.75
N ARG A 245 0.88 3.41 5.47
CA ARG A 245 1.79 2.98 4.41
C ARG A 245 2.53 4.18 3.84
N ARG A 246 3.82 4.28 4.11
CA ARG A 246 4.68 5.26 3.42
C ARG A 246 5.05 4.71 2.06
N ALA A 247 4.82 5.50 0.99
CA ALA A 247 5.41 5.20 -0.31
C ALA A 247 6.94 5.12 -0.15
N ARG A 248 7.55 4.07 -0.68
CA ARG A 248 9.02 4.02 -0.79
C ARG A 248 9.44 5.23 -1.63
N ARG A 249 10.15 6.17 -1.02
CA ARG A 249 10.87 7.23 -1.74
C ARG A 249 12.08 6.64 -2.44
#